data_AF-A0A2G2ZW67-F1
#
_entry.id   AF-A0A2G2ZW67-F1
#
_cell.length_a   1.000
_cell.length_b   1.000
_cell.length_c   1.000
_cell.angle_alpha   90.00
_cell.angle_beta   90.00
_cell.angle_gamma   90.00
#
_symmetry.space_group_name_H-M   'P 1'
#
loop_
_entity.id
_entity.type
_entity.pdbx_description
1 polymer ?
#
loop_
_entity_poly.entity_id
_entity_poly.type
_entity_poly.pdbx_seq_one_letter_code
_entity_poly.pdbx_strand_id
1 'polypeptide(L)' 'MAPAEKPEKFADIDFKQWQQKMFFYVITLYLQRFTGEDAPEVPEGTSDKECFRIVEDWKHSDFLCRNYILSGLQDYLYNV' A
#
# COMPACT_ATOMS: atom_id res chain seq x y z
N MET A 1 23.48 11.56 20.17
CA MET A 1 22.47 10.77 19.44
C MET A 1 21.88 9.79 20.42
N ALA A 2 20.59 9.91 20.74
CA ALA A 2 19.91 8.91 21.56
C ALA A 2 19.92 7.56 20.83
N PRO A 3 20.05 6.42 21.52
CA PRO A 3 19.92 5.12 20.88
C PRO A 3 18.53 5.04 20.27
N ALA A 4 18.42 4.64 19.00
CA ALA A 4 17.14 4.33 18.39
C ALA A 4 16.50 3.20 19.22
N GLU A 5 15.48 3.53 20.02
CA GLU A 5 14.71 2.53 20.75
C GLU A 5 14.18 1.53 19.74
N LYS A 6 14.55 0.26 19.95
CA LYS A 6 14.03 -0.83 19.12
C LYS A 6 12.51 -0.83 19.31
N PRO A 7 11.70 -0.78 18.24
CA PRO A 7 10.27 -0.90 18.39
C PRO A 7 9.97 -2.22 19.12
N GLU A 8 9.20 -2.11 20.19
CA GLU A 8 8.76 -3.24 21.00
C GLU A 8 8.12 -4.28 20.05
N LYS A 9 8.47 -5.55 20.21
CA LYS A 9 7.98 -6.61 19.33
C LYS A 9 6.45 -6.59 19.36
N PHE A 10 5.82 -6.46 18.19
CA PHE A 10 4.37 -6.54 18.03
C PHE A 10 3.77 -7.65 18.90
N ALA A 11 2.81 -7.32 19.75
CA ALA A 11 1.90 -8.35 20.26
C ALA A 11 0.98 -8.78 19.10
N ASP A 12 0.62 -10.05 19.03
CA ASP A 12 -0.22 -10.56 17.92
C ASP A 12 -1.60 -9.85 17.82
N ILE A 13 -2.11 -9.35 18.94
CA ILE A 13 -3.39 -8.62 19.02
C ILE A 13 -3.27 -7.24 18.36
N ASP A 14 -2.18 -6.55 18.66
CA ASP A 14 -1.81 -5.23 18.18
C ASP A 14 -1.63 -5.21 16.67
N PHE A 15 -0.96 -6.23 16.12
CA PHE A 15 -0.81 -6.39 14.68
C PHE A 15 -2.14 -6.64 13.98
N LYS A 16 -3.03 -7.47 14.54
CA LYS A 16 -4.36 -7.72 13.94
C LYS A 16 -5.22 -6.46 13.89
N GLN A 17 -5.20 -5.65 14.95
CA GLN A 17 -5.92 -4.38 14.97
C GLN A 17 -5.35 -3.39 13.96
N TRP A 18 -4.02 -3.32 13.85
CA TRP A 18 -3.35 -2.52 12.83
C TRP A 18 -3.70 -2.97 11.41
N GLN A 19 -3.68 -4.28 11.13
CA GLN A 19 -4.04 -4.84 9.83
C GLN A 19 -5.48 -4.46 9.43
N GLN A 20 -6.44 -4.59 10.35
CA GLN A 20 -7.82 -4.18 10.10
C GLN A 20 -7.94 -2.68 9.81
N LYS A 21 -7.26 -1.83 10.60
CA LYS A 21 -7.26 -0.38 10.39
C LYS A 21 -6.67 0.00 9.03
N MET A 22 -5.57 -0.64 8.63
CA MET A 22 -4.98 -0.43 7.31
C MET A 22 -5.87 -0.91 6.18
N PHE A 23 -6.54 -2.05 6.36
CA PHE A 23 -7.49 -2.56 5.37
C PHE A 23 -8.62 -1.54 5.12
N PHE A 24 -9.22 -0.98 6.18
CA PHE A 24 -10.21 0.08 6.02
C PHE A 24 -9.65 1.34 5.37
N TYR A 25 -8.44 1.75 5.73
CA TYR A 25 -7.79 2.93 5.15
C TYR A 25 -7.56 2.78 3.64
N VAL A 26 -7.00 1.64 3.21
CA VAL A 26 -6.77 1.32 1.79
C VAL A 26 -8.09 1.20 1.01
N ILE A 27 -9.14 0.66 1.64
CA ILE A 27 -10.49 0.61 1.06
C ILE A 27 -11.04 2.02 0.83
N THR A 28 -10.96 2.90 1.82
CA THR A 28 -11.45 4.29 1.70
C THR A 28 -10.74 5.04 0.57
N LEU A 29 -9.48 4.70 0.30
CA LEU A 29 -8.72 5.25 -0.83
C LEU A 29 -9.00 4.57 -2.17
N TYR A 30 -9.88 3.57 -2.22
CA TYR A 30 -10.16 2.74 -3.41
C TYR A 30 -8.92 2.02 -3.96
N LEU A 31 -7.92 1.77 -3.10
CA LEU A 31 -6.67 1.13 -3.47
C LEU A 31 -6.63 -0.37 -3.16
N GLN A 32 -7.75 -0.95 -2.68
CA GLN A 32 -7.82 -2.36 -2.29
C GLN A 32 -7.36 -3.30 -3.41
N ARG A 33 -7.70 -3.02 -4.67
CA ARG A 33 -7.28 -3.85 -5.82
C ARG A 33 -5.77 -4.06 -5.90
N PHE A 34 -4.98 -3.05 -5.53
CA PHE A 34 -3.51 -3.12 -5.57
C PHE A 34 -2.90 -3.98 -4.45
N THR A 35 -3.72 -4.50 -3.53
CA THR A 35 -3.24 -5.39 -2.46
C THR A 35 -3.30 -6.87 -2.84
N GLY A 36 -3.97 -7.24 -3.93
CA GLY A 36 -4.15 -8.64 -4.30
C GLY A 36 -4.41 -8.94 -5.78
N GLU A 37 -4.61 -7.92 -6.61
CA GLU A 37 -4.74 -8.09 -8.06
C GLU A 37 -3.41 -7.79 -8.75
N ASP A 38 -3.14 -8.53 -9.83
CA ASP A 38 -2.02 -8.29 -10.72
C ASP A 38 -2.27 -7.07 -11.64
N ALA A 39 -1.23 -6.61 -12.31
CA ALA A 39 -1.34 -5.51 -13.25
C ALA A 39 -2.37 -5.80 -14.36
N PRO A 40 -3.13 -4.79 -14.81
CA PRO A 40 -4.18 -4.99 -15.80
C PRO A 40 -3.57 -5.46 -17.12
N GLU A 41 -4.19 -6.48 -17.72
CA GLU A 41 -3.94 -6.85 -19.10
C GLU A 41 -4.50 -5.77 -20.01
N VAL A 42 -3.64 -5.22 -20.88
CA VAL A 42 -4.05 -4.15 -21.79
C VAL A 42 -4.79 -4.77 -22.99
N PRO A 43 -6.01 -4.29 -23.35
CA PRO A 43 -6.79 -4.86 -24.44
C PRO A 43 -6.05 -4.84 -25.79
N GLU A 44 -6.16 -5.92 -26.55
CA GLU A 44 -5.63 -5.99 -27.91
C GLU A 44 -6.29 -4.92 -28.81
N GLY A 45 -5.49 -4.09 -29.48
CA GLY A 45 -5.95 -2.97 -30.30
C GLY A 45 -5.90 -1.60 -29.60
N THR A 46 -5.48 -1.53 -28.34
CA THR A 46 -5.20 -0.27 -27.64
C THR A 46 -3.95 0.39 -28.25
N SER A 47 -3.99 1.72 -28.46
CA SER A 47 -2.83 2.43 -29.02
C SER A 47 -1.64 2.42 -28.05
N ASP A 48 -0.41 2.39 -28.55
CA ASP A 48 0.81 2.36 -27.71
C ASP A 48 0.84 3.45 -26.64
N LYS A 49 0.36 4.64 -26.96
CA LYS A 49 0.28 5.78 -26.04
C LYS A 49 -0.72 5.54 -24.91
N GLU A 50 -1.84 4.91 -25.23
CA GLU A 50 -2.88 4.60 -24.27
C GLU A 50 -2.51 3.38 -23.41
N CYS A 51 -1.88 2.37 -24.01
CA CYS A 51 -1.22 1.29 -23.28
C CYS A 51 -0.23 1.82 -22.24
N PHE A 52 0.66 2.73 -22.66
CA PHE A 52 1.63 3.36 -21.78
C PHE A 52 0.95 4.09 -20.62
N ARG A 53 -0.09 4.90 -20.91
CA ARG A 53 -0.82 5.63 -19.87
C ARG A 53 -1.47 4.68 -18.85
N ILE A 54 -2.14 3.63 -19.31
CA ILE A 54 -2.80 2.64 -18.42
C ILE A 54 -1.78 1.97 -17.49
N VAL A 55 -0.62 1.57 -18.04
CA VAL A 55 0.44 0.93 -17.27
C VAL A 55 1.07 1.88 -16.25
N GLU A 56 1.34 3.12 -16.63
CA GLU A 56 1.93 4.11 -15.72
C GLU A 56 0.96 4.54 -14.62
N ASP A 57 -0.32 4.75 -14.94
CA ASP A 57 -1.36 5.07 -13.95
C ASP A 57 -1.53 3.92 -12.93
N TRP A 58 -1.46 2.67 -13.41
CA TRP A 58 -1.47 1.50 -12.54
C TRP A 58 -0.26 1.46 -11.61
N LYS A 59 0.96 1.59 -12.16
CA LYS A 59 2.20 1.61 -11.36
C LYS A 59 2.20 2.73 -10.33
N HIS A 60 1.72 3.92 -10.70
CA HIS A 60 1.63 5.04 -9.78
C HIS A 60 0.71 4.72 -8.61
N SER A 61 -0.44 4.12 -8.90
CA SER A 61 -1.43 3.75 -7.88
C SER A 61 -0.96 2.58 -7.00
N ASP A 62 -0.28 1.58 -7.57
CA ASP A 62 0.38 0.50 -6.82
C ASP A 62 1.46 1.04 -5.88
N PHE A 63 2.31 1.94 -6.39
CA PHE A 63 3.31 2.62 -5.58
C PHE A 63 2.68 3.38 -4.41
N LEU A 64 1.61 4.14 -4.65
CA LEU A 64 0.90 4.85 -3.59
C LEU A 64 0.32 3.88 -2.55
N CYS A 65 -0.36 2.81 -2.98
CA CYS A 65 -0.93 1.81 -2.08
C CYS A 65 0.14 1.21 -1.15
N ARG A 66 1.27 0.78 -1.71
CA ARG A 66 2.40 0.23 -0.94
C ARG A 66 2.99 1.24 0.02
N ASN A 67 3.15 2.49 -0.41
CA ASN A 67 3.64 3.56 0.48
C ASN A 67 2.68 3.80 1.65
N TYR A 68 1.37 3.85 1.42
CA TYR A 68 0.41 4.04 2.51
C TYR A 68 0.46 2.92 3.55
N ILE A 69 0.58 1.66 3.10
CA ILE A 69 0.73 0.51 4.00
C ILE A 69 2.04 0.63 4.80
N LEU A 70 3.14 0.99 4.14
CA LEU A 70 4.44 1.16 4.79
C LEU A 70 4.47 2.33 5.77
N SER A 71 3.89 3.48 5.41
CA SER A 71 3.74 4.62 6.32
C SER A 71 2.86 4.26 7.51
N GLY A 72 1.76 3.53 7.28
CA GLY A 72 0.93 3.03 8.37
C GLY A 72 1.66 2.06 9.31
N LEU A 73 2.55 1.22 8.78
CA LEU A 73 3.46 0.38 9.59
C LEU A 73 4.42 1.26 10.39
N GLN A 74 5.02 2.26 9.76
CA GLN A 74 5.98 3.15 10.39
C GLN A 74 5.35 3.96 11.53
N ASP A 75 4.20 4.59 11.30
CA ASP A 75 3.47 5.35 12.32
C ASP A 75 3.14 4.48 13.53
N TYR A 76 2.75 3.23 13.27
CA TYR A 76 2.44 2.27 14.32
C TYR A 76 3.68 1.81 15.10
N LEU A 77 4.79 1.58 14.40
CA LEU A 77 6.06 1.12 15.00
C LEU A 77 6.74 2.20 15.84
N TYR A 78 6.63 3.46 15.41
CA TYR A 78 7.39 4.56 15.99
C TYR A 78 6.54 5.54 16.80
N ASN A 79 5.21 5.33 16.90
CA ASN A 79 4.28 6.18 17.66
C ASN A 79 4.55 7.69 17.48
N VAL A 80 4.75 8.13 16.23
CA VAL A 80 4.96 9.56 15.91
C VAL A 80 3.67 10.34 16.09
#